data_AF-A0A2X3CAW7-F1
#
_entry.id   AF-A0A2X3CAW7-F1
#
_cell.length_a   1.000
_cell.length_b   1.000
_cell.length_c   1.000
_cell.angle_alpha   90.00
_cell.angle_beta   90.00
_cell.angle_gamma   90.00
#
_symmetry.space_group_name_H-M   'P 1'
#
loop_
_entity.id
_entity.type
_entity.pdbx_description
1 polymer ?
#
loop_
_entity_poly.entity_id
_entity_poly.type
_entity_poly.pdbx_seq_one_letter_code
_entity_poly.pdbx_strand_id
1 'polypeptide(L)'
;MTIKIVGNNVHPGTAKGVMVNALSLAARIHAEVPADEAPETTEGYEGFYHLTSMKGSVDRAEMHYIIRDFDRKHFEARKRKMMEIAKKVGKGLHPDCYIELVIEDSYYNMHEQVIAHPHVVDIARQAMVDCDIEPQMKPIRGGTDGAQLSFMGLPCPNLFTGGYNYHGKHEFVTLEGMEKAVQVIVRIAELTAARKGH
;
A
#
# COMPACT_ATOMS: atom_id res chain seq x y z
N MET A 1 -4.24 8.84 1.79
CA MET A 1 -3.93 10.19 2.32
C MET A 1 -4.38 11.22 1.29
N THR A 2 -5.05 12.27 1.75
CA THR A 2 -5.52 13.37 0.91
C THR A 2 -4.92 14.67 1.41
N ILE A 3 -4.35 15.47 0.51
CA ILE A 3 -3.82 16.81 0.80
C ILE A 3 -4.73 17.82 0.13
N LYS A 4 -5.37 18.69 0.92
CA LYS A 4 -6.18 19.81 0.43
C LYS A 4 -5.39 21.09 0.56
N ILE A 5 -5.35 21.87 -0.50
CA ILE A 5 -4.61 23.12 -0.58
C ILE A 5 -5.60 24.22 -0.93
N VAL A 6 -5.65 25.25 -0.09
CA VAL A 6 -6.41 26.48 -0.35
C VAL A 6 -5.42 27.60 -0.64
N GLY A 7 -5.51 28.15 -1.84
CA GLY A 7 -4.78 29.31 -2.31
C GLY A 7 -5.64 30.58 -2.32
N ASN A 8 -5.22 31.56 -3.10
CA ASN A 8 -5.91 32.82 -3.30
C ASN A 8 -5.80 33.22 -4.79
N ASN A 9 -6.93 33.22 -5.50
CA ASN A 9 -6.98 33.54 -6.92
C ASN A 9 -7.43 34.99 -7.15
N VAL A 10 -6.77 35.67 -8.07
CA VAL A 10 -7.10 37.04 -8.52
C VAL A 10 -6.75 37.17 -10.00
N HIS A 11 -7.16 38.26 -10.64
CA HIS A 11 -6.78 38.51 -12.03
C HIS A 11 -5.24 38.51 -12.18
N PRO A 12 -4.65 37.72 -13.10
CA PRO A 12 -3.20 37.59 -13.22
C PRO A 12 -2.45 38.92 -13.41
N GLY A 13 -3.06 39.88 -14.11
CA GLY A 13 -2.48 41.21 -14.33
C GLY A 13 -2.27 42.07 -13.07
N THR A 14 -2.93 41.73 -11.96
CA THR A 14 -2.83 42.45 -10.67
C THR A 14 -2.44 41.53 -9.50
N ALA A 15 -1.84 40.37 -9.81
CA ALA A 15 -1.60 39.30 -8.85
C ALA A 15 -0.44 39.53 -7.86
N LYS A 16 0.44 40.50 -8.11
CA LYS A 16 1.69 40.71 -7.36
C LYS A 16 1.42 40.92 -5.87
N GLY A 17 1.95 40.04 -5.03
CA GLY A 17 1.82 40.10 -3.57
C GLY A 17 0.44 39.69 -3.02
N VAL A 18 -0.49 39.28 -3.88
CA VAL A 18 -1.87 38.91 -3.50
C VAL A 18 -2.15 37.45 -3.83
N MET A 19 -1.84 37.01 -5.06
CA MET A 19 -2.14 35.65 -5.49
C MET A 19 -1.31 34.62 -4.75
N VAL A 20 -1.96 33.54 -4.32
CA VAL A 20 -1.33 32.32 -3.80
C VAL A 20 -1.82 31.17 -4.66
N ASN A 21 -0.96 30.63 -5.51
CA ASN A 21 -1.37 29.57 -6.44
C ASN A 21 -1.29 28.18 -5.79
N ALA A 22 -2.45 27.56 -5.57
CA ALA A 22 -2.55 26.24 -4.95
C ALA A 22 -1.82 25.14 -5.75
N LEU A 23 -1.81 25.20 -7.08
CA LEU A 23 -1.07 24.25 -7.93
C LEU A 23 0.45 24.38 -7.74
N SER A 24 0.96 25.59 -7.50
CA SER A 24 2.39 25.80 -7.22
C SER A 24 2.78 25.21 -5.86
N LEU A 25 1.90 25.28 -4.86
CA LEU A 25 2.10 24.61 -3.58
C LEU A 25 2.08 23.09 -3.74
N ALA A 26 1.13 22.54 -4.51
CA ALA A 26 1.06 21.11 -4.83
C ALA A 26 2.35 20.60 -5.49
N ALA A 27 2.87 21.32 -6.49
CA ALA A 27 4.12 20.99 -7.16
C ALA A 27 5.32 21.01 -6.19
N ARG A 28 5.38 22.01 -5.29
CA ARG A 28 6.43 22.08 -4.25
C ARG A 28 6.34 20.93 -3.25
N ILE A 29 5.13 20.48 -2.90
CA ILE A 29 4.95 19.29 -2.05
C ILE A 29 5.49 18.06 -2.78
N HIS A 30 5.08 17.83 -4.02
CA HIS A 30 5.50 16.64 -4.78
C HIS A 30 7.02 16.60 -5.00
N ALA A 31 7.65 17.75 -5.26
CA ALA A 31 9.10 17.87 -5.44
C ALA A 31 9.92 17.52 -4.18
N GLU A 32 9.30 17.52 -2.99
CA GLU A 32 9.96 17.18 -1.72
C GLU A 32 9.73 15.71 -1.30
N VAL A 33 8.82 15.01 -1.98
CA VAL A 33 8.62 13.57 -1.79
C VAL A 33 9.82 12.84 -2.43
N PRO A 34 10.47 11.89 -1.73
CA PRO A 34 11.61 11.16 -2.29
C PRO A 34 11.22 10.42 -3.58
N ALA A 35 11.82 10.80 -4.70
CA ALA A 35 11.49 10.26 -6.02
C ALA A 35 12.02 8.84 -6.25
N ASP A 36 13.04 8.45 -5.48
CA ASP A 36 13.60 7.11 -5.42
C ASP A 36 12.74 6.15 -4.57
N GLU A 37 11.82 6.66 -3.75
CA GLU A 37 10.86 5.88 -2.97
C GLU A 37 9.46 5.89 -3.61
N ALA A 38 9.40 5.57 -4.91
CA ALA A 38 8.18 5.51 -5.72
C ALA A 38 7.90 4.07 -6.24
N PRO A 39 6.65 3.70 -6.60
CA PRO A 39 6.36 2.37 -7.12
C PRO A 39 7.22 1.94 -8.31
N GLU A 40 7.54 2.88 -9.20
CA GLU A 40 8.36 2.66 -10.40
C GLU A 40 9.86 2.45 -10.11
N THR A 41 10.33 2.71 -8.88
CA THR A 41 11.74 2.59 -8.47
C THR A 41 11.96 1.66 -7.29
N THR A 42 10.92 0.95 -6.82
CA THR A 42 10.98 0.11 -5.61
C THR A 42 10.53 -1.32 -5.86
N GLU A 43 11.19 -2.29 -5.23
CA GLU A 43 10.88 -3.71 -5.35
C GLU A 43 10.87 -4.44 -3.99
N GLY A 44 10.48 -5.72 -3.99
CA GLY A 44 10.51 -6.56 -2.80
C GLY A 44 9.82 -5.95 -1.58
N TYR A 45 10.60 -5.63 -0.55
CA TYR A 45 10.16 -5.09 0.74
C TYR A 45 10.28 -3.56 0.86
N GLU A 46 10.71 -2.87 -0.20
CA GLU A 46 10.87 -1.41 -0.17
C GLU A 46 9.51 -0.72 -0.19
N GLY A 47 9.24 0.12 0.82
CA GLY A 47 8.07 0.97 0.89
C GLY A 47 8.15 2.17 -0.06
N PHE A 48 7.02 2.84 -0.28
CA PHE A 48 6.95 3.97 -1.22
C PHE A 48 5.88 5.00 -0.86
N TYR A 49 5.98 6.15 -1.52
CA TYR A 49 4.93 7.15 -1.69
C TYR A 49 4.45 7.12 -3.13
N HIS A 50 3.15 7.28 -3.35
CA HIS A 50 2.62 7.35 -4.71
C HIS A 50 1.50 8.35 -4.81
N LEU A 51 1.66 9.34 -5.70
CA LEU A 51 0.63 10.29 -6.09
C LEU A 51 -0.30 9.60 -7.10
N THR A 52 -1.47 9.16 -6.66
CA THR A 52 -2.43 8.43 -7.51
C THR A 52 -3.22 9.39 -8.40
N SER A 53 -3.50 10.59 -7.91
CA SER A 53 -4.15 11.65 -8.69
C SER A 53 -3.96 13.02 -8.06
N MET A 54 -4.08 14.05 -8.90
CA MET A 54 -4.05 15.45 -8.49
C MET A 54 -5.02 16.23 -9.37
N LYS A 55 -5.77 17.17 -8.77
CA LYS A 55 -6.67 18.08 -9.49
C LYS A 55 -6.62 19.45 -8.83
N GLY A 56 -6.72 20.52 -9.61
CA GLY A 56 -6.83 21.86 -9.03
C GLY A 56 -6.84 23.01 -10.03
N SER A 57 -6.93 24.20 -9.44
CA SER A 57 -6.87 25.53 -10.02
C SER A 57 -6.06 26.44 -9.08
N VAL A 58 -5.96 27.74 -9.36
CA VAL A 58 -5.21 28.68 -8.52
C VAL A 58 -5.79 28.76 -7.10
N ASP A 59 -7.12 28.72 -6.96
CA ASP A 59 -7.82 28.85 -5.68
C ASP A 59 -7.74 27.58 -4.82
N ARG A 60 -7.79 26.39 -5.42
CA ARG A 60 -7.80 25.12 -4.68
C ARG A 60 -7.12 24.00 -5.45
N ALA A 61 -6.43 23.12 -4.74
CA ALA A 61 -5.89 21.89 -5.28
C ALA A 61 -6.05 20.73 -4.29
N GLU A 62 -6.19 19.52 -4.80
CA GLU A 62 -6.28 18.28 -4.04
C GLU A 62 -5.30 17.27 -4.61
N MET A 63 -4.55 16.61 -3.73
CA MET A 63 -3.60 15.54 -4.08
C MET A 63 -3.98 14.28 -3.31
N HIS A 64 -4.09 13.16 -4.02
CA HIS A 64 -4.34 11.85 -3.43
C HIS A 64 -3.05 11.05 -3.45
N TYR A 65 -2.57 10.72 -2.26
CA TYR A 65 -1.40 9.87 -2.07
C TYR A 65 -1.79 8.56 -1.40
N ILE A 66 -1.09 7.50 -1.78
CA ILE A 66 -1.00 6.28 -0.99
C ILE A 66 0.41 6.14 -0.42
N ILE A 67 0.50 5.58 0.78
CA ILE A 67 1.74 5.23 1.47
C ILE A 67 1.71 3.73 1.69
N ARG A 68 2.82 3.06 1.38
CA ARG A 68 2.99 1.62 1.61
C ARG A 68 4.33 1.39 2.28
N ASP A 69 4.32 0.55 3.32
CA ASP A 69 5.53 0.03 3.93
C ASP A 69 5.20 -1.30 4.62
N PHE A 70 6.14 -2.25 4.59
CA PHE A 70 5.99 -3.52 5.30
C PHE A 70 6.28 -3.38 6.79
N ASP A 71 7.13 -2.42 7.17
CA ASP A 71 7.52 -2.15 8.55
C ASP A 71 6.63 -1.06 9.17
N ARG A 72 6.12 -1.32 10.37
CA ARG A 72 5.19 -0.39 11.03
C ARG A 72 5.85 0.93 11.40
N LYS A 73 7.13 0.93 11.80
CA LYS A 73 7.83 2.15 12.20
C LYS A 73 8.15 3.01 10.99
N HIS A 74 8.56 2.41 9.88
CA HIS A 74 8.76 3.09 8.61
C HIS A 74 7.44 3.65 8.06
N PHE A 75 6.35 2.88 8.12
CA PHE A 75 5.01 3.37 7.75
C PHE A 75 4.62 4.65 8.51
N GLU A 76 4.79 4.67 9.84
CA GLU A 76 4.53 5.87 10.65
C GLU A 76 5.53 7.00 10.37
N ALA A 77 6.81 6.68 10.10
CA ALA A 77 7.80 7.67 9.67
C ALA A 77 7.42 8.31 8.33
N ARG A 78 6.86 7.55 7.39
CA ARG A 78 6.41 8.06 6.11
C ARG A 78 5.25 9.05 6.26
N LYS A 79 4.28 8.76 7.13
CA LYS A 79 3.22 9.71 7.49
C LYS A 79 3.80 11.00 8.06
N ARG A 80 4.76 10.91 8.98
CA ARG A 80 5.45 12.08 9.55
C ARG A 80 6.16 12.91 8.49
N LYS A 81 6.88 12.28 7.57
CA LYS A 81 7.54 12.97 6.45
C LYS A 81 6.56 13.80 5.62
N MET A 82 5.37 13.27 5.31
CA MET A 82 4.35 14.02 4.56
C MET A 82 3.81 15.22 5.35
N MET A 83 3.62 15.07 6.66
CA MET A 83 3.25 16.19 7.53
C MET A 83 4.35 17.26 7.60
N GLU A 84 5.62 16.85 7.66
CA GLU A 84 6.77 17.76 7.63
C GLU A 84 6.89 18.52 6.31
N ILE A 85 6.73 17.84 5.18
CA ILE A 85 6.74 18.46 3.84
C ILE A 85 5.63 19.51 3.76
N ALA A 86 4.41 19.16 4.14
CA ALA A 86 3.28 20.07 4.11
C ALA A 86 3.50 21.30 5.00
N LYS A 87 4.02 21.09 6.22
CA LYS A 87 4.39 22.17 7.14
C LYS A 87 5.49 23.06 6.57
N LYS A 88 6.49 22.48 5.89
CA LYS A 88 7.57 23.22 5.21
C LYS A 88 7.03 24.09 4.09
N VAL A 89 6.18 23.53 3.23
CA VAL A 89 5.62 24.25 2.06
C VAL A 89 4.64 25.33 2.50
N GLY A 90 3.83 25.08 3.53
CA GLY A 90 2.84 26.01 4.06
C GLY A 90 3.41 27.12 4.97
N LYS A 91 4.70 27.07 5.29
CA LYS A 91 5.33 28.08 6.15
C LYS A 91 5.26 29.46 5.49
N GLY A 92 4.67 30.43 6.20
CA GLY A 92 4.58 31.83 5.77
C GLY A 92 3.40 32.14 4.85
N LEU A 93 2.46 31.22 4.67
CA LEU A 93 1.19 31.52 4.00
C LEU A 93 0.36 32.51 4.80
N HIS A 94 -0.41 33.34 4.09
CA HIS A 94 -1.45 34.17 4.70
C HIS A 94 -2.50 33.27 5.39
N PRO A 95 -3.12 33.67 6.52
CA PRO A 95 -4.08 32.82 7.25
C PRO A 95 -5.24 32.25 6.43
N ASP A 96 -5.65 32.93 5.35
CA ASP A 96 -6.70 32.46 4.44
C ASP A 96 -6.23 31.36 3.47
N CYS A 97 -4.93 31.08 3.41
CA CYS A 97 -4.33 30.05 2.57
C CYS A 97 -3.69 28.98 3.45
N TYR A 98 -4.02 27.72 3.21
CA TYR A 98 -3.57 26.62 4.07
C TYR A 98 -3.42 25.31 3.32
N ILE A 99 -2.70 24.39 3.95
CA ILE A 99 -2.50 23.01 3.50
C ILE A 99 -3.01 22.11 4.62
N GLU A 100 -4.01 21.28 4.31
CA GLU A 100 -4.63 20.35 5.23
C GLU A 100 -4.34 18.91 4.78
N LEU A 101 -3.94 18.06 5.73
CA LEU A 101 -3.65 16.64 5.49
C LEU A 101 -4.67 15.78 6.20
N VAL A 102 -5.29 14.88 5.45
CA VAL A 102 -6.17 13.82 5.97
C VAL A 102 -5.49 12.48 5.72
N ILE A 103 -5.09 11.81 6.80
CA ILE A 103 -4.46 10.49 6.75
C ILE A 103 -5.45 9.48 7.31
N GLU A 104 -5.76 8.47 6.50
CA GLU A 104 -6.63 7.36 6.86
C GLU A 104 -5.88 6.06 6.56
N ASP A 105 -5.84 5.17 7.56
CA ASP A 105 -5.19 3.87 7.42
C ASP A 105 -6.16 2.91 6.72
N SER A 106 -5.72 2.30 5.60
CA SER A 106 -6.57 1.43 4.79
C SER A 106 -6.50 -0.04 5.22
N TYR A 107 -5.30 -0.57 5.43
CA TYR A 107 -5.03 -1.93 5.90
C TYR A 107 -3.60 -2.00 6.44
N TYR A 108 -3.29 -3.08 7.15
CA TYR A 108 -1.96 -3.32 7.72
C TYR A 108 -1.37 -4.64 7.23
N ASN A 109 -0.07 -4.81 7.42
CA ASN A 109 0.63 -6.05 7.09
C ASN A 109 0.14 -7.18 8.02
N MET A 110 -0.33 -8.27 7.44
CA MET A 110 -0.87 -9.43 8.18
C MET A 110 0.18 -10.26 8.90
N HIS A 111 1.47 -10.03 8.62
CA HIS A 111 2.57 -10.83 9.15
C HIS A 111 2.49 -11.05 10.66
N GLU A 112 2.23 -10.00 11.45
CA GLU A 112 2.11 -10.10 12.91
C GLU A 112 0.96 -11.02 13.36
N GLN A 113 -0.17 -10.99 12.65
CA GLN A 113 -1.33 -11.82 12.96
C GLN A 113 -1.11 -13.28 12.56
N VAL A 114 -0.44 -13.51 11.43
CA VAL A 114 -0.18 -14.87 10.92
C VAL A 114 0.92 -15.57 11.72
N ILE A 115 2.03 -14.88 12.04
CA ILE A 115 3.16 -15.51 12.73
C ILE A 115 2.86 -15.87 14.20
N ALA A 116 1.85 -15.24 14.80
CA ALA A 116 1.34 -15.63 16.12
C ALA A 116 0.79 -17.07 16.16
N HIS A 117 0.48 -17.64 14.99
CA HIS A 117 -0.01 -19.00 14.82
C HIS A 117 0.89 -19.78 13.84
N PRO A 118 2.11 -20.20 14.25
CA PRO A 118 3.10 -20.79 13.34
C PRO A 118 2.58 -21.95 12.49
N HIS A 119 1.67 -22.74 13.08
CA HIS A 119 1.02 -23.86 12.41
C HIS A 119 0.33 -23.49 11.09
N VAL A 120 -0.20 -22.28 10.96
CA VAL A 120 -0.89 -21.81 9.76
C VAL A 120 0.07 -21.81 8.55
N VAL A 121 1.27 -21.29 8.73
CA VAL A 121 2.29 -21.23 7.67
C VAL A 121 3.00 -22.58 7.53
N ASP A 122 3.31 -23.25 8.65
CA ASP A 122 4.02 -24.54 8.64
C ASP A 122 3.24 -25.63 7.90
N ILE A 123 1.92 -25.71 8.12
CA ILE A 123 1.06 -26.70 7.45
C ILE A 123 1.00 -26.41 5.95
N ALA A 124 0.83 -25.15 5.55
CA ALA A 124 0.82 -24.78 4.14
C ALA A 124 2.16 -25.10 3.46
N ARG A 125 3.28 -24.82 4.13
CA ARG A 125 4.63 -25.13 3.63
C ARG A 125 4.83 -26.64 3.48
N GLN A 126 4.45 -27.42 4.50
CA GLN A 126 4.58 -28.87 4.46
C GLN A 126 3.68 -29.49 3.38
N ALA A 127 2.46 -28.99 3.22
CA ALA A 127 1.54 -29.46 2.19
C ALA A 127 2.10 -29.26 0.78
N MET A 128 2.76 -28.13 0.51
CA MET A 128 3.45 -27.90 -0.76
C MET A 128 4.58 -28.89 -0.97
N VAL A 129 5.42 -29.13 0.05
CA VAL A 129 6.53 -30.09 -0.02
C VAL A 129 6.03 -31.51 -0.28
N ASP A 130 4.97 -31.94 0.41
CA ASP A 130 4.35 -33.27 0.23
C ASP A 130 3.75 -33.46 -1.16
N CYS A 131 3.49 -32.38 -1.90
CA CYS A 131 3.01 -32.37 -3.27
C CYS A 131 4.12 -32.11 -4.31
N ASP A 132 5.39 -32.23 -3.91
CA ASP A 132 6.58 -31.97 -4.73
C ASP A 132 6.66 -30.52 -5.26
N ILE A 133 6.23 -29.55 -4.45
CA ILE A 133 6.27 -28.12 -4.76
C ILE A 133 7.24 -27.42 -3.81
N GLU A 134 8.23 -26.71 -4.35
CA GLU A 134 9.09 -25.84 -3.57
C GLU A 134 8.30 -24.59 -3.10
N PRO A 135 8.15 -24.36 -1.78
CA PRO A 135 7.39 -23.22 -1.27
C PRO A 135 8.11 -21.89 -1.56
N GLN A 136 7.45 -20.99 -2.28
CA GLN A 136 7.99 -19.64 -2.57
C GLN A 136 7.24 -18.58 -1.76
N MET A 137 7.88 -18.08 -0.71
CA MET A 137 7.35 -16.99 0.13
C MET A 137 7.73 -15.64 -0.49
N LYS A 138 6.75 -14.92 -1.04
CA LYS A 138 6.96 -13.58 -1.62
C LYS A 138 6.11 -12.54 -0.88
N PRO A 139 6.63 -11.32 -0.66
CA PRO A 139 5.84 -10.26 -0.08
C PRO A 139 4.73 -9.82 -1.04
N ILE A 140 3.57 -9.50 -0.48
CA ILE A 140 2.46 -8.91 -1.24
C ILE A 140 2.64 -7.39 -1.22
N ARG A 141 3.04 -6.79 -2.36
CA ARG A 141 3.18 -5.33 -2.52
C ARG A 141 1.82 -4.64 -2.69
N GLY A 142 0.85 -5.00 -1.85
CA GLY A 142 -0.56 -4.63 -1.98
C GLY A 142 -1.38 -5.06 -0.77
N GLY A 143 -2.70 -4.96 -0.88
CA GLY A 143 -3.64 -5.43 0.13
C GLY A 143 -4.37 -6.66 -0.37
N THR A 144 -4.79 -7.52 0.56
CA THR A 144 -5.65 -8.67 0.28
C THR A 144 -6.76 -8.73 1.31
N ASP A 145 -7.86 -9.40 0.99
CA ASP A 145 -8.93 -9.68 1.95
C ASP A 145 -8.38 -10.46 3.14
N GLY A 146 -7.47 -11.40 2.91
CA GLY A 146 -6.78 -12.16 3.96
C GLY A 146 -6.04 -11.26 4.96
N ALA A 147 -5.47 -10.13 4.51
CA ALA A 147 -4.84 -9.18 5.41
C ALA A 147 -5.85 -8.47 6.31
N GLN A 148 -7.01 -8.07 5.79
CA GLN A 148 -8.07 -7.48 6.61
C GLN A 148 -8.68 -8.50 7.58
N LEU A 149 -9.01 -9.70 7.08
CA LEU A 149 -9.55 -10.80 7.88
C LEU A 149 -8.63 -11.18 9.05
N SER A 150 -7.31 -11.13 8.82
CA SER A 150 -6.31 -11.39 9.87
C SER A 150 -6.43 -10.41 11.05
N PHE A 151 -6.73 -9.13 10.79
CA PHE A 151 -7.01 -8.14 11.84
C PHE A 151 -8.43 -8.24 12.42
N MET A 152 -9.33 -8.96 11.75
CA MET A 152 -10.68 -9.28 12.25
C MET A 152 -10.71 -10.57 13.09
N GLY A 153 -9.55 -11.16 13.39
CA GLY A 153 -9.43 -12.38 14.20
C GLY A 153 -9.38 -13.68 13.41
N LEU A 154 -9.18 -13.63 12.08
CA LEU A 154 -9.01 -14.81 11.23
C LEU A 154 -7.69 -14.73 10.45
N PRO A 155 -6.56 -15.21 11.04
CA PRO A 155 -5.27 -15.25 10.35
C PRO A 155 -5.36 -16.02 9.03
N CYS A 156 -5.13 -15.32 7.91
CA CYS A 156 -5.49 -15.80 6.58
C CYS A 156 -4.39 -15.48 5.55
N PRO A 157 -3.36 -16.33 5.42
CA PRO A 157 -2.37 -16.19 4.36
C PRO A 157 -2.95 -16.54 2.98
N ASN A 158 -2.29 -16.08 1.92
CA ASN A 158 -2.65 -16.44 0.55
C ASN A 158 -1.91 -17.70 0.08
N LEU A 159 -2.60 -18.53 -0.71
CA LEU A 159 -2.02 -19.64 -1.49
C LEU A 159 -1.94 -19.26 -2.98
N PHE A 160 -1.13 -20.01 -3.73
CA PHE A 160 -1.03 -19.85 -5.18
C PHE A 160 -2.25 -20.45 -5.90
N THR A 161 -2.42 -20.07 -7.16
CA THR A 161 -3.53 -20.54 -8.03
C THR A 161 -3.04 -21.13 -9.36
N GLY A 162 -1.76 -20.95 -9.71
CA GLY A 162 -1.19 -21.27 -11.03
C GLY A 162 -1.41 -20.21 -12.11
N GLY A 163 -2.07 -19.08 -11.77
CA GLY A 163 -2.33 -17.96 -12.67
C GLY A 163 -1.21 -16.91 -12.70
N TYR A 164 -1.12 -16.20 -13.82
CA TYR A 164 -0.12 -15.16 -14.09
C TYR A 164 -0.76 -13.96 -14.80
N ASN A 165 -0.08 -12.80 -14.75
CA ASN A 165 -0.46 -11.56 -15.45
C ASN A 165 -1.88 -11.03 -15.15
N TYR A 166 -2.32 -11.13 -13.88
CA TYR A 166 -3.63 -10.64 -13.43
C TYR A 166 -3.93 -9.21 -13.88
N HIS A 167 -5.22 -8.93 -14.12
CA HIS A 167 -5.74 -7.60 -14.49
C HIS A 167 -5.29 -7.09 -15.87
N GLY A 168 -5.04 -8.00 -16.82
CA GLY A 168 -4.63 -7.64 -18.17
C GLY A 168 -5.10 -8.62 -19.23
N LYS A 169 -5.09 -8.17 -20.49
CA LYS A 169 -5.43 -9.03 -21.66
C LYS A 169 -4.48 -10.20 -21.89
N HIS A 170 -3.37 -10.24 -21.15
CA HIS A 170 -2.35 -11.28 -21.19
C HIS A 170 -2.40 -12.20 -19.95
N GLU A 171 -3.48 -12.12 -19.17
CA GLU A 171 -3.76 -13.02 -18.07
C GLU A 171 -3.93 -14.46 -18.56
N PHE A 172 -3.28 -15.41 -17.91
CA PHE A 172 -3.35 -16.83 -18.27
C PHE A 172 -3.10 -17.74 -17.05
N VAL A 173 -3.42 -19.03 -17.22
CA VAL A 173 -3.27 -20.07 -16.20
C VAL A 173 -2.85 -21.38 -16.87
N THR A 174 -2.18 -22.27 -16.11
CA THR A 174 -1.90 -23.64 -16.53
C THR A 174 -2.80 -24.62 -15.78
N LEU A 175 -3.30 -25.65 -16.46
CA LEU A 175 -4.19 -26.63 -15.84
C LEU A 175 -3.45 -27.41 -14.73
N GLU A 176 -2.19 -27.76 -14.98
CA GLU A 176 -1.33 -28.44 -14.03
C GLU A 176 -1.09 -27.60 -12.77
N GLY A 177 -0.92 -26.28 -12.92
CA GLY A 177 -0.83 -25.35 -11.80
C GLY A 177 -2.10 -25.33 -10.93
N MET A 178 -3.27 -25.42 -11.57
CA MET A 178 -4.56 -25.51 -10.87
C MET A 178 -4.71 -26.85 -10.14
N GLU A 179 -4.34 -27.97 -10.77
CA GLU A 179 -4.35 -29.29 -10.14
C GLU A 179 -3.43 -29.33 -8.91
N LYS A 180 -2.25 -28.72 -9.00
CA LYS A 180 -1.33 -28.56 -7.85
C LYS A 180 -1.94 -27.74 -6.73
N ALA A 181 -2.67 -26.66 -7.03
CA ALA A 181 -3.38 -25.89 -6.00
C ALA A 181 -4.45 -26.75 -5.28
N VAL A 182 -5.20 -27.58 -6.02
CA VAL A 182 -6.16 -28.54 -5.43
C VAL A 182 -5.46 -29.55 -4.53
N GLN A 183 -4.35 -30.15 -4.98
CA GLN A 183 -3.56 -31.10 -4.18
C GLN A 183 -3.12 -30.48 -2.85
N VAL A 184 -2.60 -29.25 -2.89
CA VAL A 184 -2.18 -28.52 -1.68
C VAL A 184 -3.34 -28.24 -0.73
N ILE A 185 -4.50 -27.82 -1.24
CA ILE A 185 -5.69 -27.59 -0.40
C ILE A 185 -6.12 -28.87 0.32
N VAL A 186 -6.19 -30.00 -0.40
CA VAL A 186 -6.53 -31.31 0.18
C VAL A 186 -5.49 -31.70 1.23
N ARG A 187 -4.21 -31.52 0.93
CA ARG A 187 -3.13 -31.90 1.84
C ARG A 187 -3.09 -31.03 3.10
N ILE A 188 -3.38 -29.75 3.01
CA ILE A 188 -3.53 -28.85 4.18
C ILE A 188 -4.61 -29.40 5.13
N ALA A 189 -5.78 -29.78 4.58
CA ALA A 189 -6.86 -30.33 5.39
C ALA A 189 -6.47 -31.65 6.06
N GLU A 190 -5.80 -32.55 5.32
CA GLU A 190 -5.30 -33.82 5.84
C GLU A 190 -4.27 -33.63 6.97
N LEU A 191 -3.25 -32.79 6.76
CA LEU A 191 -2.22 -32.48 7.75
C LEU A 191 -2.83 -31.84 9.01
N THR A 192 -3.79 -30.94 8.83
CA THR A 192 -4.51 -30.30 9.94
C THR A 192 -5.26 -31.33 10.78
N ALA A 193 -5.98 -32.27 10.14
CA ALA A 193 -6.70 -33.34 10.82
C ALA A 193 -5.77 -34.36 11.50
N ALA A 194 -4.61 -34.65 10.91
CA ALA A 194 -3.60 -35.56 11.45
C ALA A 194 -2.90 -34.98 12.70
N ARG A 195 -2.82 -33.65 12.82
CA ARG A 195 -2.18 -32.93 13.92
C ARG A 195 -2.98 -32.96 15.23
N LYS A 196 -3.67 -34.07 15.55
CA LYS A 196 -4.41 -34.20 16.82
C LYS A 196 -3.51 -33.91 18.02
N GLY A 197 -3.78 -32.80 18.71
CA GLY A 197 -3.24 -32.49 20.04
C GLY A 197 -2.72 -31.06 20.21
N HIS A 198 -3.62 -30.14 20.59
CA HIS A 198 -3.57 -29.39 21.84
C HIS A 198 -4.99 -29.07 22.28
#